data_AF-A0A8K1X7Z1-F1
#
_entry.id   AF-A0A8K1X7Z1-F1
#
_cell.length_a   1.000
_cell.length_b   1.000
_cell.length_c   1.000
_cell.angle_alpha   90.00
_cell.angle_beta   90.00
_cell.angle_gamma   90.00
#
_symmetry.space_group_name_H-M   'P 1'
#
loop_
_entity.id
_entity.type
_entity.pdbx_description
1 polymer ?
#
loop_
_entity_poly.entity_id
_entity_poly.type
_entity_poly.pdbx_seq_one_letter_code
_entity_poly.pdbx_strand_id
1 'polypeptide(L)'
;MKEQKWIHEGLINSKSLPNGMFRVCLDNEDMILGYVSGKIRRSFIRILPGDRVKIEVSRYDSTRGRIIYRLRNKDSKDWVFLQLQYSFCRNTI
;
A
#
# COMPACT_ATOMS: atom_id res chain seq x y z
N MET A 1 -6.75 24.03 -13.50
CA MET A 1 -7.85 23.12 -13.08
C MET A 1 -7.31 22.08 -12.09
N LYS A 2 -8.15 21.47 -11.26
CA LYS A 2 -7.77 20.26 -10.48
C LYS A 2 -8.18 19.02 -11.27
N GLU A 3 -7.27 18.07 -11.39
CA GLU A 3 -7.51 16.81 -12.10
C GLU A 3 -8.32 15.83 -11.23
N GLN A 4 -9.26 15.11 -11.83
CA GLN A 4 -9.99 14.03 -11.14
C GLN A 4 -9.11 12.78 -11.11
N LYS A 5 -8.75 12.35 -9.90
CA LYS A 5 -7.98 11.13 -9.64
C LYS A 5 -8.93 10.02 -9.19
N TRP A 6 -8.78 8.84 -9.78
CA TRP A 6 -9.39 7.62 -9.23
C TRP A 6 -8.37 6.88 -8.36
N ILE A 7 -8.84 6.19 -7.33
CA ILE A 7 -8.02 5.30 -6.50
C ILE A 7 -8.58 3.89 -6.67
N HIS A 8 -7.73 2.97 -7.10
CA HIS A 8 -8.04 1.55 -7.17
C HIS A 8 -7.01 0.74 -6.37
N GLU A 9 -7.39 -0.46 -5.96
CA GLU A 9 -6.48 -1.44 -5.37
C GLU A 9 -6.11 -2.52 -6.40
N GLY A 10 -5.02 -3.24 -6.13
CA GLY A 10 -4.50 -4.25 -7.05
C GLY A 10 -3.27 -4.99 -6.53
N LEU A 11 -2.86 -6.02 -7.29
CA LEU A 11 -1.77 -6.95 -7.00
C LEU A 11 -0.60 -6.76 -7.98
N ILE A 12 0.62 -6.91 -7.50
CA ILE A 12 1.83 -6.73 -8.32
C ILE A 12 2.29 -8.07 -8.90
N ASN A 13 2.01 -8.30 -10.18
CA ASN A 13 2.19 -9.61 -10.82
C ASN A 13 3.62 -9.87 -11.33
N SER A 14 4.51 -8.88 -11.38
CA SER A 14 5.80 -9.03 -12.07
C SER A 14 6.99 -8.42 -11.31
N LYS A 15 8.16 -9.02 -11.52
CA LYS A 15 9.47 -8.51 -11.08
C LYS A 15 9.72 -7.12 -11.70
N SER A 16 10.41 -6.24 -10.97
CA SER A 16 10.63 -4.84 -11.38
C SER A 16 11.21 -4.72 -12.79
N LEU A 17 10.65 -3.83 -13.60
CA LEU A 17 11.31 -3.32 -14.80
C LEU A 17 12.54 -2.49 -14.36
N PRO A 18 13.61 -2.40 -15.18
CA PRO A 18 14.84 -1.68 -14.82
C PRO A 18 14.59 -0.19 -14.50
N ASN A 19 13.56 0.41 -15.10
CA ASN A 19 13.18 1.80 -14.91
C ASN A 19 12.47 2.10 -13.57
N GLY A 20 12.37 1.11 -12.66
CA GLY A 20 11.64 1.23 -11.39
C GLY A 20 10.11 1.31 -11.58
N MET A 21 9.61 0.68 -12.64
CA MET A 21 8.19 0.51 -12.94
C MET A 21 7.75 -0.93 -12.65
N PHE A 22 6.49 -1.08 -12.24
CA PHE A 22 5.88 -2.36 -11.88
C PHE A 22 4.64 -2.60 -12.75
N ARG A 23 4.40 -3.86 -13.13
CA ARG A 23 3.09 -4.27 -13.67
C ARG A 23 2.17 -4.57 -12.50
N VAL A 24 1.03 -3.88 -12.46
CA VAL A 24 0.00 -4.09 -11.43
C VAL A 24 -1.26 -4.57 -12.14
N CYS A 25 -1.83 -5.66 -11.65
CA CYS A 25 -3.18 -6.07 -12.00
C CYS A 25 -4.14 -5.36 -11.06
N LEU A 26 -5.08 -4.61 -11.61
CA LEU A 26 -6.19 -4.05 -10.85
C LEU A 26 -7.17 -5.17 -10.47
N ASP A 27 -7.98 -4.95 -9.43
CA ASP A 27 -9.11 -5.83 -9.13
C ASP A 27 -10.20 -5.80 -10.25
N ASN A 28 -10.07 -4.86 -11.21
CA ASN A 28 -10.86 -4.75 -12.45
C ASN A 28 -10.30 -5.56 -13.64
N GLU A 29 -9.40 -6.53 -13.41
CA GLU A 29 -8.65 -7.30 -14.43
C GLU A 29 -7.66 -6.51 -15.32
N ASP A 30 -7.81 -5.18 -15.44
CA ASP A 30 -6.89 -4.30 -16.16
C ASP A 30 -5.42 -4.41 -15.68
N MET A 31 -4.49 -4.56 -16.63
CA MET A 31 -3.04 -4.56 -16.36
C MET A 31 -2.42 -3.20 -16.66
N ILE A 32 -1.83 -2.56 -15.64
CA ILE A 32 -1.33 -1.19 -15.73
C ILE A 32 0.15 -1.06 -15.38
N LEU A 33 0.79 0.00 -15.91
CA LEU A 33 2.15 0.38 -15.58
C LEU A 33 2.15 1.35 -14.38
N GLY A 34 2.45 0.79 -13.20
CA GLY A 34 2.59 1.51 -11.94
C GLY A 34 4.00 2.08 -11.76
N TYR A 35 4.11 3.40 -11.61
CA TYR A 35 5.36 4.04 -11.16
C TYR A 35 5.30 4.40 -9.66
N VAL A 36 6.47 4.32 -9.01
CA VAL A 36 6.60 4.51 -7.57
C VAL A 36 6.51 6.00 -7.20
N SER A 37 5.55 6.37 -6.34
CA SER A 37 5.45 7.73 -5.81
C SER A 37 6.70 8.17 -5.04
N GLY A 38 7.07 9.45 -5.15
CA GLY A 38 8.16 10.05 -4.38
C GLY A 38 7.97 10.01 -2.85
N LYS A 39 6.76 9.67 -2.37
CA LYS A 39 6.51 9.35 -0.94
C LYS A 39 7.05 7.96 -0.59
N ILE A 40 6.80 6.95 -1.42
CA ILE A 40 7.33 5.58 -1.24
C ILE A 40 8.86 5.59 -1.30
N ARG A 41 9.47 6.29 -2.28
CA ARG A 41 10.93 6.41 -2.39
C ARG A 41 11.57 6.98 -1.12
N ARG A 42 11.03 8.09 -0.58
CA ARG A 42 11.50 8.71 0.68
C ARG A 42 11.24 7.86 1.92
N SER A 43 10.22 7.00 1.89
CA SER A 43 9.88 6.09 2.99
C SER A 43 10.66 4.77 2.95
N PHE A 44 11.53 4.56 1.96
CA PHE A 44 12.31 3.32 1.72
C PHE A 44 11.47 2.02 1.68
N ILE A 45 10.16 2.12 1.44
CA ILE A 45 9.26 0.96 1.39
C ILE A 45 9.59 0.13 0.15
N ARG A 46 10.15 -1.06 0.38
CA ARG A 46 10.38 -2.06 -0.67
C ARG A 46 9.05 -2.68 -1.09
N ILE A 47 8.85 -2.76 -2.40
CA ILE A 47 7.71 -3.37 -3.07
C ILE A 47 8.18 -4.70 -3.65
N LEU A 48 7.45 -5.78 -3.38
CA LEU A 48 7.71 -7.12 -3.89
C LEU A 48 6.56 -7.56 -4.82
N PRO A 49 6.81 -8.48 -5.78
CA PRO A 49 5.72 -9.15 -6.47
C PRO A 49 4.87 -9.93 -5.46
N GLY A 50 3.54 -9.94 -5.66
CA GLY A 50 2.54 -10.45 -4.73
C GLY A 50 2.02 -9.43 -3.70
N ASP A 51 2.61 -8.25 -3.58
CA ASP A 51 2.09 -7.20 -2.69
C ASP A 51 0.77 -6.59 -3.22
N ARG A 52 -0.21 -6.42 -2.32
CA ARG A 52 -1.36 -5.52 -2.54
C ARG A 52 -0.94 -4.05 -2.39
N VAL A 53 -1.37 -3.21 -3.32
CA VAL A 53 -1.09 -1.75 -3.32
C VAL A 53 -2.33 -0.96 -3.78
N LYS A 54 -2.38 0.36 -3.49
CA LYS A 54 -3.24 1.26 -4.27
C LYS A 54 -2.48 1.91 -5.41
N ILE A 55 -3.22 2.21 -6.46
CA ILE A 55 -2.78 3.03 -7.57
C ILE A 55 -3.71 4.25 -7.70
N GLU A 56 -3.10 5.43 -7.74
CA GLU A 56 -3.71 6.68 -8.19
C GLU A 56 -3.70 6.65 -9.73
N VAL A 57 -4.88 6.61 -10.36
CA VAL A 57 -5.04 6.58 -11.82
C VAL A 57 -5.67 7.90 -12.27
N SER A 58 -5.14 8.48 -13.35
CA SER A 58 -5.68 9.70 -13.96
C SER A 58 -6.80 9.34 -14.94
N ARG A 59 -7.90 10.11 -14.93
CA ARG A 59 -9.08 9.86 -15.78
C ARG A 59 -8.79 9.82 -17.29
N TYR A 60 -7.66 10.37 -17.73
CA TYR A 60 -7.21 10.40 -19.13
C TYR A 60 -6.34 9.20 -19.54
N ASP A 61 -5.68 8.53 -18.60
CA ASP A 61 -4.62 7.55 -18.85
C ASP A 61 -4.84 6.29 -17.97
N SER A 62 -5.87 5.49 -18.26
CA SER A 62 -6.15 4.26 -17.50
C SER A 62 -4.98 3.25 -17.48
N THR A 63 -4.10 3.30 -18.49
CA THR A 63 -2.95 2.38 -18.65
C THR A 63 -1.78 2.67 -17.70
N ARG A 64 -1.75 3.85 -17.05
CA ARG A 64 -0.63 4.34 -16.24
C ARG A 64 -1.11 4.83 -14.88
N GLY A 65 -0.36 4.51 -13.84
CA GLY A 65 -0.76 4.91 -12.49
C GLY A 65 0.38 5.10 -11.51
N ARG A 66 0.08 5.77 -10.40
CA ARG A 66 1.01 6.14 -9.33
C ARG A 66 0.76 5.29 -8.08
N ILE A 67 1.73 4.48 -7.69
CA ILE A 67 1.59 3.63 -6.49
C ILE A 67 1.66 4.50 -5.22
N ILE A 68 0.62 4.45 -4.37
CA ILE A 68 0.41 5.37 -3.23
C ILE A 68 0.80 4.75 -1.88
N TYR A 69 0.09 3.68 -1.48
CA TYR A 69 0.36 2.88 -0.28
C TYR A 69 0.46 1.40 -0.67
N ARG A 70 1.39 0.68 -0.04
CA ARG A 70 1.35 -0.77 0.08
C ARG A 70 0.36 -1.12 1.18
N LEU A 71 -0.55 -2.05 0.93
CA LEU A 71 -1.38 -2.61 1.98
C LEU A 71 -0.52 -3.53 2.84
N ARG A 72 -0.52 -3.25 4.13
CA ARG A 72 -0.02 -4.16 5.16
C ARG A 72 -1.25 -4.51 5.98
N ASN A 73 -1.74 -5.75 5.86
CA ASN A 73 -2.92 -6.19 6.59
C ASN A 73 -2.62 -6.03 8.09
N LYS A 74 -3.47 -5.27 8.82
CA LYS A 74 -3.17 -4.89 10.22
C LYS A 74 -3.67 -5.97 11.18
N ASP A 75 -3.20 -7.20 10.97
CA ASP A 75 -3.64 -8.37 11.70
C ASP A 75 -3.19 -8.32 13.17
N SER A 76 -4.09 -7.78 14.00
CA SER A 76 -4.26 -8.04 15.43
C SER A 76 -2.98 -8.06 16.28
N LYS A 77 -2.45 -6.88 16.65
CA LYS A 77 -1.49 -6.78 17.77
C LYS A 77 -1.42 -5.44 18.53
N ASP A 78 -2.55 -4.77 18.74
CA ASP A 78 -2.67 -3.63 19.66
C ASP A 78 -2.69 -4.08 21.15
N TRP A 79 -1.75 -4.96 21.55
CA TRP A 79 -1.68 -5.60 22.87
C TRP A 79 -1.37 -4.63 24.04
N VAL A 80 -1.03 -3.38 23.75
CA VAL A 80 -0.62 -2.36 24.73
C VAL A 80 -1.73 -2.08 25.77
N PHE A 81 -3.01 -2.25 25.39
CA PHE A 81 -4.13 -2.05 26.32
C PHE A 81 -4.19 -3.07 27.47
N LEU A 82 -3.64 -4.28 27.30
CA LEU A 82 -3.65 -5.32 28.34
C LEU A 82 -2.60 -5.11 29.43
N GLN A 83 -1.57 -4.26 29.21
CA GLN A 83 -0.61 -3.95 30.27
C GLN A 83 -1.18 -3.03 31.36
N LEU A 84 -2.15 -2.17 31.04
CA LEU A 84 -2.74 -1.26 32.04
C LEU A 84 -3.65 -2.00 33.03
N GLN A 85 -4.30 -3.08 32.62
CA GLN A 85 -5.13 -3.89 33.53
C GLN A 85 -4.28 -4.69 34.53
N TYR A 86 -3.04 -5.05 34.18
CA TYR A 86 -2.11 -5.73 35.08
C TYR A 86 -1.46 -4.82 36.15
N SER A 87 -1.67 -3.50 36.09
CA SER A 87 -1.20 -2.58 37.13
C SER A 87 -2.09 -2.53 38.38
N PHE A 88 -3.30 -3.12 38.33
CA PHE A 88 -4.26 -3.08 39.45
C PHE A 88 -4.13 -4.26 40.45
N CYS A 89 -3.19 -5.19 40.20
CA CYS A 89 -2.94 -6.36 41.05
C CYS A 89 -1.70 -6.19 41.97
N ARG A 90 -1.44 -4.96 42.45
CA ARG A 90 -0.42 -4.66 43.48
C ARG A 90 -0.92 -3.63 44.50
N ASN A 91 -1.89 -4.05 45.31
CA ASN A 91 -2.10 -3.57 46.67
C ASN A 91 -2.63 -4.75 47.50
N THR A 92 -2.36 -4.76 48.80
CA THR A 92 -2.56 -5.92 49.72
C THR A 92 -1.64 -7.09 49.33
N ILE A 93 -0.55 -7.37 50.05
CA ILE A 93 -0.39 -7.47 51.52
C ILE A 93 0.64 -6.46 52.05
#